data_AF-A0A383TFH7-F1
#
_entry.id   AF-A0A383TFH7-F1
#
_cell.length_a   1.000
_cell.length_b   1.000
_cell.length_c   1.000
_cell.angle_alpha   90.00
_cell.angle_beta   90.00
_cell.angle_gamma   90.00
#
_symmetry.space_group_name_H-M   'P 1'
#
loop_
_entity.id
_entity.type
_entity.pdbx_description
1 polymer ?
#
loop_
_entity_poly.entity_id
_entity_poly.type
_entity_poly.pdbx_seq_one_letter_code
_entity_poly.pdbx_strand_id
1 'polypeptide(L)'
;MFDFGANIRDEGGVQGRNNKGLITYDRKIKKDAFYLYKAHWSDEKFVHITGKRFVDRTDDTIDIKVYSNCNEVNLSVNGGETTTLTSEDKIFVFENISLKEGINEVKVFAKDGNTSLQDVAMFNNVDNPNESYFTPEEEGGFVANWFDMPELGDVEMEELVITDDVYSTRCTVGELFKNEETKAIVTTYLGNVEEHPMFDMMQGFTIDAMSQIASDQFSEKMLYTLNKKLSQIKKSEQ
;
A
#
# COMPACT_ATOMS: atom_id res chain seq x y z
N MET A 1 13.60 0.92 -13.08
CA MET A 1 14.62 1.87 -12.56
C MET A 1 14.08 3.29 -12.51
N PHE A 2 13.62 3.85 -13.62
CA PHE A 2 13.06 5.21 -13.68
C PHE A 2 11.54 5.16 -13.82
N ASP A 3 10.87 6.23 -13.41
CA ASP A 3 9.51 6.47 -13.87
C ASP A 3 9.51 6.57 -15.41
N PHE A 4 8.38 6.24 -16.06
CA PHE A 4 8.28 6.23 -17.51
C PHE A 4 6.86 6.57 -18.00
N GLY A 5 6.75 6.96 -19.27
CA GLY A 5 5.48 7.31 -19.90
C GLY A 5 4.59 6.08 -20.12
N ALA A 6 3.33 6.17 -19.73
CA ALA A 6 2.32 5.15 -19.89
C ALA A 6 0.97 5.84 -20.16
N ASN A 7 0.65 6.08 -21.43
CA ASN A 7 -0.42 6.99 -21.85
C ASN A 7 -1.81 6.64 -21.28
N ILE A 8 -2.08 5.36 -21.04
CA ILE A 8 -3.37 4.87 -20.55
C ILE A 8 -3.55 5.01 -19.03
N ARG A 9 -2.52 5.47 -18.29
CA ARG A 9 -2.58 5.58 -16.83
C ARG A 9 -3.13 6.94 -16.41
N ASP A 10 -4.03 6.91 -15.43
CA ASP A 10 -4.49 8.06 -14.67
C ASP A 10 -4.65 7.56 -13.23
N GLU A 11 -3.61 7.74 -12.42
CA GLU A 11 -3.54 7.17 -11.07
C GLU A 11 -2.63 8.04 -10.18
N GLY A 12 -2.98 8.15 -8.91
CA GLY A 12 -2.14 8.80 -7.90
C GLY A 12 -1.89 10.28 -8.18
N GLY A 13 -2.87 10.96 -8.78
CA GLY A 13 -2.80 12.39 -9.12
C GLY A 13 -1.88 12.73 -10.31
N VAL A 14 -1.47 11.74 -11.11
CA VAL A 14 -0.59 11.95 -12.27
C VAL A 14 -1.06 11.14 -13.49
N GLN A 15 -1.48 11.85 -14.53
CA GLN A 15 -1.84 11.26 -15.82
C GLN A 15 -0.60 10.90 -16.67
N GLY A 16 -0.70 9.79 -17.42
CA GLY A 16 0.22 9.39 -18.47
C GLY A 16 1.57 8.84 -17.98
N ARG A 17 1.70 8.49 -16.69
CA ARG A 17 2.97 8.08 -16.10
C ARG A 17 2.85 6.82 -15.25
N ASN A 18 3.85 5.95 -15.35
CA ASN A 18 4.10 4.92 -14.37
C ASN A 18 5.13 5.42 -13.35
N ASN A 19 4.71 5.59 -12.10
CA ASN A 19 5.50 6.16 -11.00
C ASN A 19 6.26 5.12 -10.14
N LYS A 20 6.45 3.89 -10.65
CA LYS A 20 7.11 2.79 -9.92
C LYS A 20 8.65 2.79 -10.01
N GLY A 21 9.26 3.84 -10.56
CA GLY A 21 10.71 3.99 -10.61
C GLY A 21 11.33 4.32 -9.26
N LEU A 22 12.60 3.97 -9.08
CA LEU A 22 13.45 4.41 -7.97
C LEU A 22 13.93 5.85 -8.15
N ILE A 23 13.94 6.33 -9.40
CA ILE A 23 14.34 7.69 -9.80
C ILE A 23 13.22 8.30 -10.64
N THR A 24 12.99 9.61 -10.51
CA THR A 24 11.94 10.34 -11.23
C THR A 24 12.11 10.35 -12.75
N TYR A 25 11.02 10.66 -13.45
CA TYR A 25 10.95 10.72 -14.90
C TYR A 25 11.98 11.68 -15.53
N ASP A 26 12.30 12.79 -14.87
CA ASP A 26 13.31 13.74 -15.33
C ASP A 26 14.74 13.43 -14.86
N ARG A 27 14.92 12.29 -14.17
CA ARG A 27 16.18 11.78 -13.63
C ARG A 27 16.81 12.63 -12.51
N LYS A 28 16.10 13.63 -11.99
CA LYS A 28 16.65 14.56 -11.00
C LYS A 28 16.55 14.06 -9.56
N ILE A 29 15.48 13.34 -9.22
CA ILE A 29 15.20 12.93 -7.84
C ILE A 29 15.37 11.43 -7.70
N LYS A 30 16.24 11.01 -6.78
CA LYS A 30 16.33 9.64 -6.27
C LYS A 30 15.35 9.49 -5.10
N LYS A 31 14.39 8.58 -5.20
CA LYS A 31 13.41 8.28 -4.13
C LYS A 31 14.11 7.53 -2.99
N ASP A 32 13.50 7.46 -1.81
CA ASP A 32 14.15 6.81 -0.67
C ASP A 32 14.45 5.32 -0.93
N ALA A 33 13.60 4.65 -1.70
CA ALA A 33 13.84 3.28 -2.16
C ALA A 33 15.14 3.11 -2.96
N PHE A 34 15.61 4.13 -3.71
CA PHE A 34 16.91 4.07 -4.39
C PHE A 34 18.04 3.85 -3.38
N TYR A 35 17.98 4.53 -2.24
CA TYR A 35 19.04 4.47 -1.22
C TYR A 35 19.02 3.17 -0.44
N LEU A 36 17.86 2.50 -0.29
CA LEU A 36 17.81 1.14 0.25
C LEU A 36 18.65 0.17 -0.60
N TYR A 37 18.46 0.21 -1.91
CA TYR A 37 19.27 -0.59 -2.85
C TYR A 37 20.73 -0.16 -2.84
N LYS A 38 21.01 1.15 -2.81
CA LYS A 38 22.41 1.65 -2.70
C LYS A 38 23.08 1.10 -1.44
N ALA A 39 22.37 1.01 -0.31
CA ALA A 39 22.92 0.51 0.95
C ALA A 39 23.36 -0.96 0.86
N HIS A 40 22.63 -1.76 0.08
CA HIS A 40 22.89 -3.18 -0.07
C HIS A 40 23.89 -3.52 -1.18
N TRP A 41 23.92 -2.73 -2.25
CA TRP A 41 24.59 -3.12 -3.50
C TRP A 41 25.77 -2.24 -3.89
N SER A 42 25.96 -1.08 -3.24
CA SER A 42 27.05 -0.15 -3.57
C SER A 42 28.21 -0.29 -2.60
N ASP A 43 29.43 -0.30 -3.13
CA ASP A 43 30.66 -0.17 -2.35
C ASP A 43 30.95 1.29 -1.95
N GLU A 44 30.40 2.27 -2.67
CA GLU A 44 30.53 3.70 -2.34
C GLU A 44 29.83 3.97 -1.00
N LYS A 45 30.59 4.39 0.02
CA LYS A 45 30.07 4.67 1.35
C LYS A 45 29.17 5.90 1.37
N PHE A 46 28.01 5.78 2.01
CA PHE A 46 27.07 6.88 2.16
C PHE A 46 26.19 6.71 3.41
N VAL A 47 25.48 7.79 3.76
CA VAL A 47 24.39 7.81 4.75
C VAL A 47 23.25 8.65 4.16
N HIS A 48 21.99 8.21 4.33
CA HIS A 48 20.82 8.91 3.79
C HIS A 48 19.63 8.84 4.75
N ILE A 49 19.15 10.01 5.19
CA ILE A 49 17.90 10.17 5.94
C ILE A 49 16.72 10.01 4.98
N THR A 50 15.79 9.11 5.29
CA THR A 50 14.56 8.92 4.51
C THR A 50 13.49 9.96 4.87
N GLY A 51 12.48 10.14 4.02
CA GLY A 51 11.33 10.98 4.36
C GLY A 51 11.60 12.48 4.35
N LYS A 52 12.72 12.97 3.79
CA LYS A 52 13.05 14.41 3.72
C LYS A 52 12.03 15.30 3.01
N ARG A 53 11.15 14.70 2.20
CA ARG A 53 10.06 15.42 1.51
C ARG A 53 8.78 15.47 2.35
N PHE A 54 8.68 14.67 3.40
CA PHE A 54 7.62 14.73 4.40
C PHE A 54 8.12 15.64 5.54
N VAL A 55 8.13 16.94 5.24
CA VAL A 55 8.72 18.00 6.06
C VAL A 55 7.82 18.34 7.24
N ASP A 56 6.56 18.66 6.97
CA ASP A 56 5.59 19.04 8.01
C ASP A 56 5.10 17.80 8.76
N ARG A 57 5.16 17.85 10.09
CA ARG A 57 4.80 16.76 11.01
C ARG A 57 3.85 17.30 12.06
N THR A 58 2.80 16.54 12.36
CA THR A 58 1.83 16.87 13.42
C THR A 58 2.13 16.14 14.73
N ASP A 59 3.02 15.15 14.69
CA ASP A 59 3.44 14.41 15.87
C ASP A 59 4.64 15.09 16.53
N ASP A 60 4.58 15.27 17.85
CA ASP A 60 5.69 15.79 18.66
C ASP A 60 6.91 14.87 18.70
N THR A 61 6.72 13.60 18.33
CA THR A 61 7.77 12.59 18.21
C THR A 61 7.64 11.86 16.89
N ILE A 62 8.76 11.65 16.20
CA ILE A 62 8.79 10.89 14.95
C ILE A 62 9.89 9.84 14.97
N ASP A 63 9.72 8.80 14.16
CA ASP A 63 10.78 7.85 13.89
C ASP A 63 11.61 8.32 12.69
N ILE A 64 12.93 8.37 12.88
CA ILE A 64 13.86 8.70 11.82
C ILE A 64 14.52 7.44 11.28
N LYS A 65 14.17 7.08 10.05
CA LYS A 65 14.80 5.98 9.32
C LYS A 65 15.93 6.47 8.42
N VAL A 66 17.07 5.80 8.51
CA VAL A 66 18.29 6.09 7.77
C VAL A 66 18.76 4.84 7.05
N TYR A 67 19.23 5.00 5.80
CA TYR A 67 19.92 3.95 5.06
C TYR A 67 21.41 4.26 4.96
N SER A 68 22.26 3.27 5.24
CA SER A 68 23.71 3.41 5.21
C SER A 68 24.39 2.06 5.03
N ASN A 69 25.46 2.02 4.23
CA ASN A 69 26.36 0.87 4.12
C ASN A 69 27.59 0.98 5.05
N CYS A 70 27.58 1.93 5.98
CA CYS A 70 28.50 1.99 7.12
C CYS A 70 27.93 1.19 8.30
N ASN A 71 28.79 0.75 9.22
CA ASN A 71 28.34 -0.09 10.34
C ASN A 71 27.68 0.70 11.48
N GLU A 72 27.99 1.99 11.57
CA GLU A 72 27.54 2.87 12.65
C GLU A 72 27.00 4.19 12.07
N VAL A 73 25.88 4.65 12.61
CA VAL A 73 25.26 5.94 12.31
C VAL A 73 24.96 6.67 13.62
N ASN A 74 25.32 7.95 13.66
CA ASN A 74 25.07 8.86 14.77
C ASN A 74 24.05 9.89 14.32
N LEU A 75 22.99 10.13 15.10
CA LEU A 75 21.96 11.12 14.82
C LEU A 75 21.96 12.20 15.91
N SER A 76 21.86 13.46 15.51
CA SER A 76 21.65 14.60 16.41
C SER A 76 20.48 15.45 15.93
N VAL A 77 19.69 15.99 16.86
CA VAL A 77 18.60 16.92 16.59
C VAL A 77 18.94 18.29 17.14
N ASN A 78 18.84 19.34 16.31
CA ASN A 78 19.09 20.73 16.68
C ASN A 78 20.46 20.97 17.37
N GLY A 79 21.47 20.19 16.99
CA GLY A 79 22.81 20.25 17.60
C GLY A 79 22.88 19.72 19.04
N GLY A 80 21.86 19.01 19.50
CA GLY A 80 21.81 18.33 20.80
C GLY A 80 22.67 17.06 20.85
N GLU A 81 22.42 16.24 21.87
CA GLU A 81 23.14 14.98 22.07
C GLU A 81 22.96 14.03 20.90
N THR A 82 24.01 13.22 20.66
CA THR A 82 24.03 12.24 19.58
C THR A 82 23.57 10.87 20.09
N THR A 83 22.63 10.26 19.39
CA THR A 83 22.30 8.84 19.56
C THR A 83 23.02 8.03 18.50
N THR A 84 23.61 6.91 18.90
CA THR A 84 24.37 6.02 18.01
C THR A 84 23.61 4.71 17.82
N LEU A 85 23.52 4.25 16.58
CA LEU A 85 23.00 2.92 16.25
C LEU A 85 23.97 2.18 15.33
N THR A 86 24.00 0.86 15.49
CA THR A 86 24.66 -0.08 14.58
C THR A 86 23.62 -0.96 13.92
N SER A 87 23.79 -1.30 12.66
CA SER A 87 22.91 -2.25 11.98
C SER A 87 23.62 -3.12 10.94
N GLU A 88 23.22 -4.39 10.88
CA GLU A 88 23.68 -5.33 9.86
C GLU A 88 22.84 -5.26 8.57
N ASP A 89 21.55 -4.91 8.68
CA ASP A 89 20.59 -4.85 7.57
C ASP A 89 20.64 -3.56 6.75
N LYS A 90 21.57 -2.65 7.10
CA LYS A 90 21.78 -1.35 6.44
C LYS A 90 20.65 -0.35 6.64
N ILE A 91 19.74 -0.64 7.58
CA ILE A 91 18.61 0.18 8.01
C ILE A 91 18.81 0.57 9.48
N PHE A 92 18.67 1.85 9.78
CA PHE A 92 18.81 2.38 11.13
C PHE A 92 17.52 3.13 11.44
N VAL A 93 16.81 2.73 12.50
CA VAL A 93 15.56 3.39 12.93
C VAL A 93 15.80 3.98 14.31
N PHE A 94 15.84 5.31 14.35
CA PHE A 94 15.88 6.06 15.60
C PHE A 94 14.45 6.37 16.00
N GLU A 95 13.97 5.68 17.03
CA GLU A 95 12.59 5.76 17.48
C GLU A 95 12.34 6.94 18.42
N ASN A 96 11.12 7.47 18.41
CA ASN A 96 10.65 8.46 19.38
C ASN A 96 11.50 9.75 19.43
N ILE A 97 11.96 10.24 18.28
CA ILE A 97 12.74 11.47 18.20
C ILE A 97 11.83 12.68 18.41
N SER A 98 12.04 13.39 19.52
CA SER A 98 11.27 14.60 19.86
C SER A 98 11.59 15.78 18.96
N LEU A 99 10.54 16.45 18.49
CA LEU A 99 10.59 17.68 17.71
C LEU A 99 10.13 18.86 18.57
N LYS A 100 10.81 19.99 18.46
CA LYS A 100 10.31 21.28 18.97
C LYS A 100 9.29 21.84 18.00
N GLU A 101 8.39 22.71 18.47
CA GLU A 101 7.51 23.48 17.59
C GLU A 101 8.33 24.21 16.51
N GLY A 102 7.88 24.16 15.25
CA GLY A 102 8.57 24.73 14.10
C GLY A 102 9.71 23.86 13.55
N ILE A 103 10.72 24.51 12.95
CA ILE A 103 11.78 23.82 12.21
C ILE A 103 12.80 23.15 13.14
N ASN A 104 13.01 21.86 12.88
CA ASN A 104 14.01 21.01 13.52
C ASN A 104 15.02 20.52 12.49
N GLU A 105 16.31 20.73 12.76
CA GLU A 105 17.39 20.19 11.96
C GLU A 105 17.80 18.81 12.51
N VAL A 106 17.70 17.78 11.67
CA VAL A 106 18.20 16.44 11.97
C VAL A 106 19.45 16.21 11.14
N LYS A 107 20.57 15.95 11.82
CA LYS A 107 21.85 15.60 11.20
C LYS A 107 22.21 14.17 11.52
N VAL A 108 22.64 13.43 10.51
CA VAL A 108 23.22 12.10 10.70
C VAL A 108 24.66 12.08 10.21
N PHE A 109 25.48 11.33 10.92
CA PHE A 109 26.90 11.16 10.64
C PHE A 109 27.21 9.66 10.62
N ALA A 110 27.96 9.24 9.60
CA ALA A 110 28.51 7.90 9.53
C ALA A 110 30.02 7.99 9.31
N LYS A 111 30.77 7.04 9.86
CA LYS A 111 32.21 6.94 9.64
C LYS A 111 32.56 5.58 9.03
N ASP A 112 33.51 5.62 8.12
CA ASP A 112 34.18 4.43 7.59
C ASP A 112 35.68 4.71 7.49
N GLY A 113 36.45 4.21 8.46
CA GLY A 113 37.87 4.55 8.62
C GLY A 113 38.07 6.07 8.79
N ASN A 114 38.80 6.67 7.83
CA ASN A 114 39.07 8.12 7.80
C ASN A 114 37.98 8.93 7.08
N THR A 115 37.01 8.28 6.45
CA THR A 115 35.94 8.96 5.74
C THR A 115 34.81 9.30 6.71
N SER A 116 34.46 10.60 6.78
CA SER A 116 33.28 11.06 7.50
C SER A 116 32.20 11.46 6.50
N LEU A 117 31.02 10.89 6.66
CA LEU A 117 29.85 11.13 5.82
C LEU A 117 28.79 11.83 6.65
N GLN A 118 28.03 12.69 6.01
CA GLN A 118 26.96 13.44 6.66
C GLN A 118 25.75 13.54 5.74
N ASP A 119 24.58 13.53 6.36
CA ASP A 119 23.34 13.92 5.71
C ASP A 119 22.45 14.74 6.66
N VAL A 120 21.59 15.58 6.08
CA VAL A 120 20.76 16.55 6.82
C VAL A 120 19.33 16.53 6.31
N ALA A 121 18.38 16.61 7.23
CA ALA A 121 16.96 16.77 6.97
C ALA A 121 16.39 17.89 7.84
N MET A 122 15.36 18.55 7.32
CA MET A 122 14.58 19.55 8.06
C MET A 122 13.17 19.00 8.23
N PHE A 123 12.68 18.98 9.46
CA PHE A 123 11.30 18.61 9.80
C PHE A 123 10.65 19.76 10.54
N ASN A 124 9.42 20.08 10.19
CA ASN A 124 8.66 21.20 10.75
C ASN A 124 7.51 20.66 11.59
N ASN A 125 7.56 20.82 12.92
CA ASN A 125 6.43 20.46 13.77
C ASN A 125 5.35 21.55 13.64
N VAL A 126 4.16 21.15 13.20
CA VAL A 126 3.01 22.02 12.89
C VAL A 126 1.74 21.47 13.51
N ASP A 127 0.83 22.36 13.90
CA ASP A 127 -0.44 21.95 14.53
C ASP A 127 -1.39 21.21 13.58
N ASN A 128 -1.34 21.52 12.28
CA ASN A 128 -2.28 21.01 11.28
C ASN A 128 -1.52 20.30 10.16
N PRO A 129 -2.06 19.20 9.62
CA PRO A 129 -1.40 18.46 8.55
C PRO A 129 -1.32 19.31 7.28
N ASN A 130 -0.24 19.11 6.51
CA ASN A 130 -0.11 19.74 5.20
C ASN A 130 -0.93 18.98 4.16
N GLU A 131 -2.01 19.60 3.69
CA GLU A 131 -2.95 19.02 2.71
C GLU A 131 -2.28 18.54 1.41
N SER A 132 -1.13 19.10 1.03
CA SER A 132 -0.39 18.66 -0.16
C SER A 132 0.24 17.27 -0.06
N TYR A 133 0.31 16.68 1.13
CA TYR A 133 0.81 15.32 1.33
C TYR A 133 -0.23 14.25 1.07
N PHE A 134 -1.51 14.63 1.05
CA PHE A 134 -2.58 13.72 0.69
C PHE A 134 -2.71 13.69 -0.83
N THR A 135 -2.93 12.49 -1.35
CA THR A 135 -3.30 12.36 -2.76
C THR A 135 -4.69 12.98 -2.91
N PRO A 136 -4.93 13.84 -3.91
CA PRO A 136 -6.28 14.33 -4.18
C PRO A 136 -7.22 13.12 -4.25
N GLU A 137 -8.36 13.17 -3.56
CA GLU A 137 -9.38 12.13 -3.70
C GLU A 137 -9.70 11.97 -5.19
N GLU A 138 -9.15 10.93 -5.81
CA GLU A 138 -9.82 10.31 -6.95
C GLU A 138 -11.07 9.69 -6.32
N GLU A 139 -12.26 10.06 -6.79
CA GLU A 139 -13.45 9.21 -6.62
C GLU A 139 -13.05 7.81 -7.12
N GLY A 140 -12.63 6.93 -6.21
CA GLY A 140 -12.09 5.60 -6.53
C GLY A 140 -10.66 5.36 -6.07
N GLY A 141 -10.41 5.35 -4.76
CA GLY A 141 -9.32 4.54 -4.21
C GLY A 141 -9.54 3.07 -4.62
N PHE A 142 -8.50 2.39 -5.10
CA PHE A 142 -8.60 1.05 -5.72
C PHE A 142 -9.25 -0.05 -4.85
N VAL A 143 -9.48 0.17 -3.53
CA VAL A 143 -9.98 -0.87 -2.61
C VAL A 143 -10.81 -0.31 -1.43
N ALA A 144 -11.38 0.89 -1.51
CA ALA A 144 -12.21 1.42 -0.42
C ALA A 144 -13.68 1.46 -0.85
N ASN A 145 -14.47 0.49 -0.37
CA ASN A 145 -15.93 0.33 -0.56
C ASN A 145 -16.37 -0.19 -1.94
N TRP A 146 -15.99 -1.41 -2.31
CA TRP A 146 -16.54 -2.02 -3.53
C TRP A 146 -17.96 -2.60 -3.34
N PHE A 147 -18.37 -2.87 -2.10
CA PHE A 147 -19.59 -3.63 -1.83
C PHE A 147 -20.25 -3.16 -0.53
N ASP A 148 -21.54 -2.84 -0.59
CA ASP A 148 -22.40 -2.71 0.59
C ASP A 148 -22.81 -4.10 1.07
N MET A 149 -21.96 -4.73 1.88
CA MET A 149 -22.18 -6.10 2.34
C MET A 149 -23.03 -6.15 3.61
N PRO A 150 -23.99 -7.08 3.72
CA PRO A 150 -24.75 -7.25 4.96
C PRO A 150 -23.87 -7.82 6.08
N GLU A 151 -24.06 -7.35 7.32
CA GLU A 151 -23.49 -8.01 8.49
C GLU A 151 -24.10 -9.41 8.64
N LEU A 152 -23.27 -10.43 8.49
CA LEU A 152 -23.63 -11.82 8.75
C LEU A 152 -23.46 -12.12 10.23
N GLY A 153 -24.52 -12.63 10.88
CA GLY A 153 -24.47 -13.10 12.26
C GLY A 153 -23.57 -14.33 12.46
N ASP A 154 -23.75 -15.05 13.57
CA ASP A 154 -23.01 -16.29 13.81
C ASP A 154 -23.45 -17.39 12.83
N VAL A 155 -22.58 -17.68 11.86
CA VAL A 155 -22.76 -18.73 10.86
C VAL A 155 -21.86 -19.92 11.22
N GLU A 156 -22.45 -21.08 11.49
CA GLU A 156 -21.70 -22.34 11.63
C GLU A 156 -21.15 -22.77 10.27
N MET A 157 -19.81 -22.85 10.19
CA MET A 157 -19.08 -23.23 8.98
C MET A 157 -18.82 -24.73 8.98
N GLU A 158 -19.26 -25.39 7.92
CA GLU A 158 -19.05 -26.83 7.67
C GLU A 158 -18.23 -27.02 6.38
N GLU A 159 -17.67 -28.20 6.17
CA GLU A 159 -16.98 -28.51 4.93
C GLU A 159 -18.00 -28.62 3.77
N LEU A 160 -17.88 -27.74 2.77
CA LEU A 160 -18.73 -27.75 1.58
C LEU A 160 -18.07 -28.58 0.47
N VAL A 161 -18.77 -29.60 -0.02
CA VAL A 161 -18.39 -30.30 -1.24
C VAL A 161 -19.00 -29.56 -2.43
N ILE A 162 -18.16 -28.81 -3.15
CA ILE A 162 -18.54 -28.08 -4.35
C ILE A 162 -18.11 -28.89 -5.57
N THR A 163 -19.07 -29.43 -6.30
CA THR A 163 -18.86 -30.17 -7.54
C THR A 163 -18.87 -29.23 -8.75
N ASP A 164 -18.34 -29.68 -9.90
CA ASP A 164 -18.23 -28.82 -11.08
C ASP A 164 -19.58 -28.49 -11.73
N ASP A 165 -20.61 -29.31 -11.47
CA ASP A 165 -21.97 -29.17 -12.01
C ASP A 165 -22.84 -28.13 -11.28
N VAL A 166 -22.30 -27.44 -10.27
CA VAL A 166 -23.01 -26.38 -9.53
C VAL A 166 -22.27 -25.04 -9.61
N TYR A 167 -23.00 -23.94 -9.39
CA TYR A 167 -22.39 -22.61 -9.29
C TYR A 167 -21.63 -22.45 -7.96
N SER A 168 -20.60 -21.61 -7.97
CA SER A 168 -19.76 -21.32 -6.80
C SER A 168 -18.99 -20.02 -7.00
N THR A 169 -18.23 -19.59 -5.98
CA THR A 169 -17.34 -18.43 -6.04
C THR A 169 -16.19 -18.58 -7.06
N ARG A 170 -15.99 -19.80 -7.59
CA ARG A 170 -15.07 -20.11 -8.69
C ARG A 170 -15.63 -19.75 -10.07
N CYS A 171 -16.93 -19.46 -10.19
CA CYS A 171 -17.53 -18.97 -11.42
C CYS A 171 -17.24 -17.47 -11.58
N THR A 172 -17.13 -17.01 -12.83
CA THR A 172 -16.97 -15.58 -13.10
C THR A 172 -18.24 -14.81 -12.76
N VAL A 173 -18.10 -13.52 -12.42
CA VAL A 173 -19.26 -12.64 -12.20
C VAL A 173 -20.16 -12.63 -13.45
N GLY A 174 -19.58 -12.61 -14.65
CA GLY A 174 -20.34 -12.66 -15.90
C GLY A 174 -21.12 -13.96 -16.09
N GLU A 175 -20.61 -15.12 -15.63
CA GLU A 175 -21.37 -16.38 -15.65
C GLU A 175 -22.50 -16.38 -14.63
N LEU A 176 -22.25 -15.89 -13.41
CA LEU A 176 -23.26 -15.81 -12.36
C LEU A 176 -24.38 -14.84 -12.71
N PHE A 177 -24.11 -13.79 -13.50
CA PHE A 177 -25.11 -12.81 -13.90
C PHE A 177 -26.00 -13.28 -15.08
N LYS A 178 -25.66 -14.40 -15.74
CA LYS A 178 -26.50 -14.98 -16.81
C LYS A 178 -27.69 -15.78 -16.27
N ASN A 179 -27.66 -16.18 -14.99
CA ASN A 179 -28.75 -16.88 -14.33
C ASN A 179 -29.35 -15.98 -13.25
N GLU A 180 -30.67 -15.81 -13.28
CA GLU A 180 -31.39 -14.87 -12.41
C GLU A 180 -31.28 -15.24 -10.92
N GLU A 181 -31.23 -16.53 -10.58
CA GLU A 181 -31.10 -16.98 -9.18
C GLU A 181 -29.69 -16.72 -8.64
N THR A 182 -28.66 -17.01 -9.43
CA THR A 182 -27.27 -16.70 -9.04
C THR A 182 -27.02 -15.20 -8.99
N LYS A 183 -27.58 -14.43 -9.93
CA LYS A 183 -27.52 -12.95 -9.92
C LYS A 183 -28.11 -12.40 -8.63
N ALA A 184 -29.32 -12.83 -8.26
CA ALA A 184 -29.98 -12.36 -7.04
C ALA A 184 -29.17 -12.68 -5.77
N ILE A 185 -28.55 -13.87 -5.71
CA ILE A 185 -27.65 -14.23 -4.61
C ILE A 185 -26.45 -13.28 -4.57
N VAL A 186 -25.74 -13.11 -5.69
CA VAL A 186 -24.54 -12.26 -5.73
C VAL A 186 -24.89 -10.81 -5.37
N THR A 187 -25.97 -10.25 -5.92
CA THR A 187 -26.43 -8.90 -5.60
C THR A 187 -26.82 -8.73 -4.13
N THR A 188 -27.34 -9.77 -3.47
CA THR A 188 -27.67 -9.71 -2.04
C THR A 188 -26.44 -9.56 -1.15
N TYR A 189 -25.33 -10.19 -1.53
CA TYR A 189 -24.12 -10.26 -0.69
C TYR A 189 -23.04 -9.26 -1.08
N LEU A 190 -22.95 -8.93 -2.37
CA LEU A 190 -21.99 -7.97 -2.91
C LEU A 190 -22.66 -6.63 -3.22
N GLY A 191 -23.97 -6.47 -3.05
CA GLY A 191 -24.66 -5.24 -3.45
C GLY A 191 -24.81 -5.13 -4.97
N ASN A 192 -25.22 -3.94 -5.45
CA ASN A 192 -25.60 -3.74 -6.84
C ASN A 192 -24.40 -3.53 -7.78
N VAL A 193 -23.58 -4.57 -7.94
CA VAL A 193 -22.33 -4.51 -8.71
C VAL A 193 -22.51 -4.17 -10.20
N GLU A 194 -23.72 -4.34 -10.76
CA GLU A 194 -24.02 -3.98 -12.16
C GLU A 194 -24.09 -2.47 -12.40
N GLU A 195 -24.32 -1.66 -11.36
CA GLU A 195 -24.31 -0.19 -11.46
C GLU A 195 -22.90 0.39 -11.34
N HIS A 196 -21.89 -0.43 -11.04
CA HIS A 196 -20.53 0.02 -10.84
C HIS A 196 -19.84 0.37 -12.19
N PRO A 197 -19.10 1.49 -12.29
CA PRO A 197 -18.40 1.88 -13.53
C PRO A 197 -17.42 0.85 -14.09
N MET A 198 -16.93 -0.07 -13.24
CA MET A 198 -16.01 -1.15 -13.63
C MET A 198 -16.69 -2.50 -13.86
N PHE A 199 -18.03 -2.57 -13.91
CA PHE A 199 -18.76 -3.83 -14.02
C PHE A 199 -18.32 -4.68 -15.23
N ASP A 200 -18.11 -4.06 -16.39
CA ASP A 200 -17.62 -4.75 -17.61
C ASP A 200 -16.29 -5.46 -17.39
N MET A 201 -15.40 -4.87 -16.58
CA MET A 201 -14.13 -5.51 -16.21
C MET A 201 -14.36 -6.64 -15.20
N MET A 202 -15.23 -6.42 -14.21
CA MET A 202 -15.54 -7.38 -13.13
C MET A 202 -16.14 -8.68 -13.68
N GLN A 203 -16.90 -8.62 -14.77
CA GLN A 203 -17.49 -9.81 -15.41
C GLN A 203 -16.45 -10.88 -15.78
N GLY A 204 -15.19 -10.51 -16.00
CA GLY A 204 -14.10 -11.44 -16.32
C GLY A 204 -13.43 -12.11 -15.12
N PHE A 205 -13.73 -11.67 -13.89
CA PHE A 205 -13.12 -12.21 -12.67
C PHE A 205 -14.06 -13.17 -11.95
N THR A 206 -13.48 -14.15 -11.25
CA THR A 206 -14.20 -14.99 -10.28
C THR A 206 -14.29 -14.27 -8.94
N ILE A 207 -15.28 -14.63 -8.12
CA ILE A 207 -15.42 -14.07 -6.77
C ILE A 207 -14.18 -14.43 -5.93
N ASP A 208 -13.61 -15.63 -6.08
CA ASP A 208 -12.36 -16.04 -5.42
C ASP A 208 -11.17 -15.15 -5.80
N ALA A 209 -11.04 -14.77 -7.08
CA ALA A 209 -9.98 -13.87 -7.51
C ALA A 209 -10.18 -12.46 -6.92
N MET A 210 -11.42 -11.99 -6.87
CA MET A 210 -11.78 -10.71 -6.26
C MET A 210 -11.49 -10.70 -4.75
N SER A 211 -11.77 -11.80 -4.04
CA SER A 211 -11.47 -11.91 -2.61
C SER A 211 -9.98 -11.94 -2.28
N GLN A 212 -9.13 -12.40 -3.21
CA GLN A 212 -7.67 -12.32 -3.05
C GLN A 212 -7.14 -10.90 -3.27
N ILE A 213 -7.78 -10.13 -4.15
CA ILE A 213 -7.41 -8.74 -4.45
C ILE A 213 -7.88 -7.79 -3.33
N ALA A 214 -9.06 -8.06 -2.76
CA ALA A 214 -9.70 -7.23 -1.74
C ALA A 214 -9.99 -8.03 -0.45
N SER A 215 -8.99 -8.70 0.11
CA SER A 215 -9.15 -9.60 1.26
C SER A 215 -9.83 -8.97 2.48
N ASP A 216 -9.61 -7.67 2.69
CA ASP A 216 -10.18 -6.94 3.83
C ASP A 216 -11.70 -6.72 3.69
N GLN A 217 -12.23 -6.85 2.48
CA GLN A 217 -13.66 -6.73 2.21
C GLN A 217 -14.38 -8.09 2.20
N PHE A 218 -13.66 -9.19 1.93
CA PHE A 218 -14.26 -10.51 1.82
C PHE A 218 -13.98 -11.37 3.06
N SER A 219 -14.96 -11.45 3.97
CA SER A 219 -14.85 -12.37 5.11
C SER A 219 -15.00 -13.84 4.70
N GLU A 220 -14.30 -14.74 5.41
CA GLU A 220 -14.44 -16.19 5.20
C GLU A 220 -15.90 -16.66 5.35
N LYS A 221 -16.63 -16.08 6.31
CA LYS A 221 -18.06 -16.35 6.53
C LYS A 221 -18.91 -16.00 5.31
N MET A 222 -18.61 -14.89 4.64
CA MET A 222 -19.34 -14.45 3.45
C MET A 222 -19.04 -15.37 2.26
N LEU A 223 -17.77 -15.72 2.03
CA LEU A 223 -17.38 -16.66 0.98
C LEU A 223 -18.02 -18.04 1.19
N TYR A 224 -18.06 -18.53 2.42
CA TYR A 224 -18.77 -19.75 2.78
C TYR A 224 -20.27 -19.65 2.49
N THR A 225 -20.91 -18.55 2.88
CA THR A 225 -22.35 -18.34 2.67
C THR A 225 -22.70 -18.28 1.20
N LEU A 226 -21.90 -17.57 0.40
CA LEU A 226 -22.02 -17.51 -1.05
C LEU A 226 -21.89 -18.92 -1.64
N ASN A 227 -20.84 -19.65 -1.30
CA ASN A 227 -20.66 -21.02 -1.80
C ASN A 227 -21.80 -21.95 -1.40
N LYS A 228 -22.27 -21.90 -0.14
CA LYS A 228 -23.38 -22.72 0.36
C LYS A 228 -24.67 -22.48 -0.40
N LYS A 229 -24.94 -21.23 -0.80
CA LYS A 229 -26.14 -20.85 -1.57
C LYS A 229 -26.00 -21.13 -3.06
N LEU A 230 -24.88 -20.73 -3.66
CA LEU A 230 -24.61 -20.94 -5.08
C LEU A 230 -24.55 -22.43 -5.43
N SER A 231 -23.99 -23.27 -4.54
CA SER A 231 -23.87 -24.71 -4.77
C SER A 231 -25.21 -25.45 -4.79
N GLN A 232 -26.31 -24.80 -4.37
CA GLN A 232 -27.66 -25.37 -4.50
C GLN A 232 -28.21 -25.23 -5.93
N ILE A 233 -27.59 -24.38 -6.76
CA ILE A 233 -28.02 -24.11 -8.12
C ILE A 233 -27.15 -24.94 -9.06
N LYS A 234 -27.79 -25.87 -9.78
CA LYS A 234 -27.12 -26.63 -10.83
C LYS A 234 -26.88 -25.75 -12.05
N LYS A 235 -25.70 -25.92 -12.65
CA LYS A 235 -25.43 -25.41 -13.99
C LYS A 235 -26.30 -26.21 -14.95
N SER A 236 -27.12 -25.52 -15.75
CA SER A 236 -27.82 -26.15 -16.86
C SER A 236 -26.77 -26.80 -17.77
N GLU A 237 -27.00 -28.05 -18.19
CA GLU A 237 -26.23 -28.60 -19.31
C GLU A 237 -26.42 -27.66 -20.51
N GLN A 238 -25.30 -27.21 -21.08
CA GLN A 238 -25.26 -26.30 -22.21
C GLN A 238 -25.60 -27.04 -23.51
#